data_AF-A0A835DJR2-F1
#
_entry.id   AF-A0A835DJR2-F1
#
_cell.length_a   1.000
_cell.length_b   1.000
_cell.length_c   1.000
_cell.angle_alpha   90.00
_cell.angle_beta   90.00
_cell.angle_gamma   90.00
#
_symmetry.space_group_name_H-M   'P 1'
#
loop_
_entity.id
_entity.type
_entity.pdbx_description
1 polymer ?
#
loop_
_entity_poly.entity_id
_entity_poly.type
_entity_poly.pdbx_seq_one_letter_code
_entity_poly.pdbx_strand_id
1 'polypeptide(L)'
;MAKSTGNNCNKGNNREGRWAEQLLNPCAAAITAGNLTRVQHLLNVLYELGSPSGDANHRLAAHGLHSLTHHLSSSSSSTSCVSMELTTFASTEPRFFQRSLLKFYEVSLWFAFPNNIANASILQILAQEPDRSLNLHILDIGVSHGMQWPTLLEALTHRSGGPPPLIRLTIVAATPFSVGPPAETTSPPGSSDVQNPWTSIYISTYSTTNLCEH
;
A
#
# COMPACT_ATOMS: atom_id res chain seq x y z
N MET A 1 17.79 35.68 -30.69
CA MET A 1 18.91 35.22 -29.84
C MET A 1 18.34 34.50 -28.64
N ALA A 2 18.45 33.17 -28.61
CA ALA A 2 18.03 32.36 -27.47
C ALA A 2 19.14 32.36 -26.41
N LYS A 3 18.82 32.70 -25.16
CA LYS A 3 19.74 32.53 -24.03
C LYS A 3 19.29 31.30 -23.25
N SER A 4 19.98 30.20 -23.52
CA SER A 4 19.94 28.96 -22.74
C SER A 4 20.51 29.24 -21.35
N THR A 5 19.68 29.18 -20.32
CA THR A 5 20.14 29.08 -18.93
C THR A 5 20.22 27.60 -18.58
N GLY A 6 21.44 27.07 -18.59
CA GLY A 6 21.73 25.70 -18.17
C GLY A 6 21.51 25.55 -16.66
N ASN A 7 20.64 24.62 -16.29
CA ASN A 7 20.53 24.16 -14.90
C ASN A 7 21.73 23.26 -14.59
N ASN A 8 22.67 23.79 -13.82
CA ASN A 8 23.81 23.07 -13.30
C ASN A 8 23.35 22.23 -12.09
N CYS A 9 23.14 20.94 -12.30
CA CYS A 9 22.76 19.99 -11.24
C CYS A 9 23.98 19.69 -10.37
N ASN A 10 24.14 20.40 -9.26
CA ASN A 10 25.16 20.13 -8.24
C ASN A 10 24.96 18.73 -7.62
N LYS A 11 25.73 17.74 -8.09
CA LYS A 11 25.82 16.36 -7.57
C LYS A 11 26.63 16.21 -6.26
N GLY A 12 26.84 17.30 -5.50
CA GLY A 12 27.87 17.39 -4.46
C GLY A 12 27.46 17.08 -3.01
N ASN A 13 26.22 17.34 -2.57
CA ASN A 13 25.92 17.38 -1.12
C ASN A 13 25.01 16.26 -0.59
N ASN A 14 24.72 15.22 -1.38
CA ASN A 14 23.72 14.22 -1.00
C ASN A 14 24.19 13.21 0.05
N ARG A 15 25.49 13.18 0.38
CA ARG A 15 26.05 12.25 1.36
C ARG A 15 25.92 12.78 2.78
N GLU A 16 26.17 14.07 2.99
CA GLU A 16 26.08 14.72 4.31
C GLU A 16 24.63 14.70 4.86
N GLY A 17 23.63 14.76 3.97
CA GLY A 17 22.21 14.71 4.34
C GLY A 17 21.65 13.32 4.64
N ARG A 18 22.42 12.23 4.53
CA ARG A 18 21.93 10.83 4.69
C ARG A 18 22.69 10.08 5.78
N TRP A 19 22.94 10.72 6.91
CA TRP A 19 23.76 10.17 7.99
C TRP A 19 23.19 8.86 8.56
N ALA A 20 21.86 8.69 8.58
CA ALA A 20 21.25 7.48 9.12
C ALA A 20 21.68 6.24 8.33
N GLU A 21 21.75 6.34 7.00
CA GLU A 21 22.22 5.25 6.15
C GLU A 21 23.72 4.97 6.31
N GLN A 22 24.50 6.01 6.59
CA GLN A 22 25.92 5.88 6.87
C GLN A 22 26.20 5.15 8.19
N LEU A 23 25.21 5.04 9.08
CA LEU A 23 25.29 4.23 10.30
C LEU A 23 24.67 2.85 10.10
N LEU A 24 23.50 2.79 9.46
CA LEU A 24 22.76 1.53 9.24
C LEU A 24 23.51 0.57 8.31
N ASN A 25 24.09 1.05 7.21
CA ASN A 25 24.79 0.17 6.26
C ASN A 25 26.03 -0.49 6.89
N PRO A 26 26.93 0.22 7.58
CA PRO A 26 28.02 -0.43 8.31
C PRO A 26 27.55 -1.32 9.46
N CYS A 27 26.41 -1.02 10.09
CA CYS A 27 25.85 -1.87 11.14
C CYS A 27 25.41 -3.22 10.55
N ALA A 28 24.65 -3.21 9.45
CA ALA A 28 24.26 -4.43 8.74
C ALA A 28 25.48 -5.25 8.27
N ALA A 29 26.51 -4.59 7.75
CA ALA A 29 27.76 -5.24 7.37
C ALA A 29 28.48 -5.87 8.57
N ALA A 30 28.51 -5.18 9.72
CA ALA A 30 29.11 -5.68 10.95
C ALA A 30 28.36 -6.90 11.52
N ILE A 31 27.02 -6.91 11.44
CA ILE A 31 26.19 -8.06 11.80
C ILE A 31 26.56 -9.26 10.94
N THR A 32 26.62 -9.08 9.61
CA THR A 32 26.97 -10.15 8.67
C THR A 32 28.38 -10.70 8.91
N ALA A 33 29.33 -9.81 9.26
CA ALA A 33 30.70 -10.18 9.58
C ALA A 33 30.88 -10.76 11.00
N GLY A 34 29.83 -10.86 11.82
CA GLY A 34 29.91 -11.32 13.21
C GLY A 34 30.72 -10.40 14.13
N ASN A 35 30.94 -9.13 13.74
CA ASN A 35 31.72 -8.18 14.53
C ASN A 35 30.86 -7.52 15.61
N LEU A 36 30.63 -8.26 16.70
CA LEU A 36 29.73 -7.84 17.79
C LEU A 36 30.11 -6.51 18.43
N THR A 37 31.41 -6.21 18.58
CA THR A 37 31.88 -4.94 19.14
C THR A 37 31.45 -3.76 18.26
N ARG A 38 31.61 -3.90 16.93
CA ARG A 38 31.20 -2.86 15.99
C ARG A 38 29.68 -2.72 15.92
N VAL A 39 28.94 -3.83 16.00
CA VAL A 39 27.48 -3.83 16.07
C VAL A 39 27.00 -3.05 17.31
N GLN A 40 27.50 -3.40 18.50
CA GLN A 40 27.12 -2.72 19.74
C GLN A 40 27.39 -1.21 19.67
N HIS A 41 28.55 -0.81 19.19
CA HIS A 41 28.88 0.60 19.04
C HIS A 41 27.89 1.34 18.10
N LEU A 42 27.61 0.77 16.93
CA LEU A 42 26.71 1.40 15.95
C LEU A 42 25.26 1.43 16.42
N LEU A 43 24.78 0.38 17.09
CA LEU A 43 23.44 0.37 17.68
C LEU A 43 23.29 1.44 18.77
N ASN A 44 24.30 1.65 19.60
CA ASN A 44 24.28 2.72 20.61
C ASN A 44 24.18 4.10 19.96
N VAL A 45 24.98 4.36 18.92
CA VAL A 45 24.90 5.65 18.19
C VAL A 45 23.52 5.82 17.54
N LEU A 46 22.96 4.76 16.96
CA LEU A 46 21.60 4.79 16.38
C LEU A 46 20.52 5.01 17.45
N TYR A 47 20.71 4.51 18.68
CA TYR A 47 19.81 4.73 19.80
C TYR A 47 19.78 6.20 20.23
N GLU A 48 20.95 6.82 20.37
CA GLU A 48 21.06 8.23 20.76
C GLU A 48 20.50 9.20 19.71
N LEU A 49 20.62 8.86 18.43
CA LEU A 49 20.18 9.71 17.31
C LEU A 49 18.77 9.38 16.80
N GLY A 50 18.22 8.23 17.16
CA GLY A 50 16.92 7.76 16.68
C GLY A 50 15.77 8.58 17.27
N SER A 51 14.87 9.08 16.43
CA SER A 51 13.61 9.67 16.90
C SER A 51 12.47 9.42 15.91
N PRO A 52 11.32 8.87 16.36
CA PRO A 52 10.15 8.61 15.51
C PRO A 52 9.43 9.90 15.06
N SER A 53 9.63 11.02 15.78
CA SER A 53 9.04 12.33 15.47
C SER A 53 10.03 13.31 14.83
N GLY A 54 11.28 12.90 14.62
CA GLY A 54 12.32 13.73 14.00
C GLY A 54 12.19 13.82 12.47
N ASP A 55 13.24 14.38 11.85
CA ASP A 55 13.35 14.42 10.39
C ASP A 55 13.53 13.02 9.78
N ALA A 56 13.66 12.95 8.45
CA ALA A 56 13.78 11.68 7.74
C ALA A 56 14.92 10.79 8.25
N ASN A 57 16.07 11.35 8.64
CA ASN A 57 17.19 10.55 9.14
C ASN A 57 16.91 10.01 10.54
N HIS A 58 16.38 10.84 11.44
CA HIS A 58 16.08 10.40 12.80
C HIS A 58 15.05 9.27 12.82
N ARG A 59 14.02 9.36 11.96
CA ARG A 59 13.02 8.30 11.81
C ARG A 59 13.61 7.03 11.22
N LEU A 60 14.47 7.18 10.19
CA LEU A 60 15.16 6.04 9.58
C LEU A 60 16.07 5.34 10.57
N ALA A 61 16.81 6.08 11.39
CA ALA A 61 17.64 5.54 12.46
C ALA A 61 16.81 4.80 13.52
N ALA A 62 15.69 5.38 13.96
CA ALA A 62 14.79 4.75 14.95
C ALA A 62 14.20 3.41 14.45
N HIS A 63 13.62 3.41 13.24
CA HIS A 63 13.05 2.19 12.66
C HIS A 63 14.14 1.17 12.31
N GLY A 64 15.28 1.61 11.78
CA GLY A 64 16.40 0.74 11.45
C GLY A 64 17.00 0.08 12.70
N LEU A 65 17.18 0.82 13.79
CA LEU A 65 17.60 0.28 15.08
C LEU A 65 16.63 -0.80 15.58
N HIS A 66 15.33 -0.53 15.52
CA HIS A 66 14.30 -1.49 15.93
C HIS A 66 14.38 -2.78 15.11
N SER A 67 14.44 -2.68 13.78
CA SER A 67 14.54 -3.84 12.88
C SER A 67 15.84 -4.65 13.10
N LEU A 68 16.98 -3.99 13.27
CA LEU A 68 18.27 -4.67 13.48
C LEU A 68 18.33 -5.36 14.85
N THR A 69 17.82 -4.71 15.90
CA THR A 69 17.73 -5.29 17.24
C THR A 69 16.82 -6.52 17.24
N HIS A 70 15.67 -6.43 16.59
CA HIS A 70 14.76 -7.57 16.43
C HIS A 70 15.44 -8.73 15.70
N HIS A 71 16.13 -8.46 14.58
CA HIS A 71 16.84 -9.48 13.82
C HIS A 71 17.90 -10.21 14.68
N LEU A 72 18.70 -9.46 15.44
CA LEU A 72 19.69 -10.03 16.35
C LEU A 72 19.04 -10.90 17.45
N SER A 73 17.93 -10.44 18.03
CA SER A 73 17.20 -11.21 19.04
C SER A 73 16.60 -12.51 18.48
N SER A 74 16.06 -12.47 17.26
CA SER A 74 15.54 -13.66 16.57
C SER A 74 16.64 -14.66 16.19
N SER A 75 17.86 -14.19 15.92
CA SER A 75 19.01 -15.06 15.65
C SER A 75 19.61 -15.70 16.91
N SER A 76 19.31 -15.16 18.10
CA SER A 76 20.01 -15.47 19.36
C SER A 76 19.21 -16.28 20.37
N SER A 77 17.93 -16.57 20.14
CA SER A 77 17.05 -17.17 21.15
C SER A 77 16.38 -18.48 20.73
N SER A 78 16.97 -19.58 21.20
CA SER A 78 16.24 -20.78 21.64
C SER A 78 15.68 -20.66 23.07
N THR A 79 15.71 -19.49 23.73
CA THR A 79 15.09 -19.33 25.06
C THR A 79 14.81 -17.87 25.45
N SER A 80 13.63 -17.67 26.05
CA SER A 80 13.12 -16.53 26.86
C SER A 80 12.87 -15.15 26.21
N CYS A 81 11.65 -15.00 25.69
CA CYS A 81 10.68 -13.91 25.91
C CYS A 81 11.18 -12.55 26.47
N VAL A 82 11.51 -11.63 25.55
CA VAL A 82 10.85 -10.32 25.51
C VAL A 82 10.45 -10.12 24.06
N SER A 83 9.30 -10.66 23.69
CA SER A 83 8.67 -10.33 22.43
C SER A 83 8.35 -8.85 22.48
N MET A 84 9.22 -7.99 21.95
CA MET A 84 8.74 -6.69 21.48
C MET A 84 7.64 -7.04 20.49
N GLU A 85 6.39 -6.76 20.89
CA GLU A 85 5.19 -7.12 20.17
C GLU A 85 5.29 -6.47 18.78
N LEU A 86 5.80 -7.22 17.81
CA LEU A 86 5.93 -6.74 16.45
C LEU A 86 4.51 -6.51 15.96
N THR A 87 4.12 -5.25 15.88
CA THR A 87 2.87 -4.86 15.26
C THR A 87 3.02 -5.14 13.77
N THR A 88 2.65 -6.35 13.38
CA THR A 88 2.52 -6.75 11.99
C THR A 88 1.19 -6.23 11.47
N PHE A 89 1.06 -6.17 10.15
CA PHE A 89 -0.23 -5.92 9.52
C PHE A 89 -1.34 -6.83 10.08
N ALA A 90 -1.03 -8.11 10.33
CA ALA A 90 -1.97 -9.10 10.85
C ALA A 90 -2.37 -8.87 12.32
N SER A 91 -1.50 -8.28 13.14
CA SER A 91 -1.75 -8.01 14.56
C SER A 91 -2.20 -6.58 14.85
N THR A 92 -2.33 -5.74 13.82
CA THR A 92 -2.77 -4.34 13.98
C THR A 92 -4.27 -4.25 14.21
N GLU A 93 -4.71 -3.36 15.09
CA GLU A 93 -6.12 -3.06 15.30
C GLU A 93 -6.76 -2.55 13.99
N PRO A 94 -7.87 -3.16 13.49
CA PRO A 94 -8.42 -2.85 12.18
C PRO A 94 -8.72 -1.37 11.95
N ARG A 95 -9.22 -0.65 12.97
CA ARG A 95 -9.58 0.77 12.82
C ARG A 95 -8.34 1.64 12.72
N PHE A 96 -7.32 1.37 13.52
CA PHE A 96 -6.03 2.05 13.40
C PHE A 96 -5.41 1.83 12.03
N PHE A 97 -5.46 0.61 11.51
CA PHE A 97 -4.98 0.29 10.17
C PHE A 97 -5.74 1.07 9.09
N GLN A 98 -7.08 1.04 9.12
CA GLN A 98 -7.92 1.77 8.17
C GLN A 98 -7.66 3.28 8.21
N ARG A 99 -7.52 3.88 9.40
CA ARG A 99 -7.19 5.31 9.55
C ARG A 99 -5.83 5.64 8.99
N SER A 100 -4.83 4.79 9.25
CA SER A 100 -3.48 4.94 8.71
C SER A 100 -3.46 4.86 7.18
N LEU A 101 -4.19 3.91 6.59
CA LEU A 101 -4.36 3.81 5.15
C LEU A 101 -4.99 5.06 4.55
N LEU A 102 -6.14 5.50 5.09
CA LEU A 102 -6.84 6.69 4.61
C LEU A 102 -5.91 7.91 4.67
N LYS A 103 -5.16 8.05 5.77
CA LYS A 103 -4.21 9.14 5.89
C LYS A 103 -3.10 9.06 4.85
N PHE A 104 -2.61 7.86 4.56
CA PHE A 104 -1.61 7.64 3.51
C PHE A 104 -2.15 8.03 2.13
N TYR A 105 -3.40 7.68 1.80
CA TYR A 105 -4.08 8.11 0.57
C TYR A 105 -4.20 9.64 0.46
N GLU A 106 -4.45 10.34 1.56
CA GLU A 106 -4.57 11.80 1.56
C GLU A 106 -3.23 12.51 1.29
N VAL A 107 -2.13 11.99 1.84
CA VAL A 107 -0.84 12.68 1.83
C VAL A 107 0.12 12.17 0.75
N SER A 108 -0.19 11.04 0.12
CA SER A 108 0.68 10.37 -0.83
C SER A 108 -0.06 9.96 -2.10
N LEU A 109 0.54 10.26 -3.25
CA LEU A 109 0.04 9.83 -4.56
C LEU A 109 0.37 8.37 -4.89
N TRP A 110 1.01 7.64 -3.97
CA TRP A 110 1.52 6.29 -4.18
C TRP A 110 0.50 5.34 -4.81
N PHE A 111 -0.74 5.36 -4.34
CA PHE A 111 -1.82 4.54 -4.90
C PHE A 111 -2.61 5.28 -5.99
N ALA A 112 -2.84 6.58 -5.84
CA ALA A 112 -3.65 7.35 -6.79
C ALA A 112 -3.05 7.33 -8.20
N PHE A 113 -1.72 7.44 -8.32
CA PHE A 113 -1.05 7.45 -9.62
C PHE A 113 -1.26 6.16 -10.43
N PRO A 114 -0.89 4.96 -9.94
CA PRO A 114 -1.13 3.72 -10.69
C PRO A 114 -2.62 3.43 -10.88
N ASN A 115 -3.47 3.75 -9.89
CA ASN A 115 -4.92 3.56 -10.00
C ASN A 115 -5.52 4.39 -11.15
N ASN A 116 -5.11 5.66 -11.29
CA ASN A 116 -5.57 6.52 -12.37
C ASN A 116 -5.12 6.01 -13.75
N ILE A 117 -3.88 5.50 -13.85
CA ILE A 117 -3.38 4.90 -15.09
C ILE A 117 -4.20 3.65 -15.44
N ALA A 118 -4.45 2.77 -14.47
CA ALA A 118 -5.24 1.56 -14.68
C ALA A 118 -6.68 1.91 -15.10
N ASN A 119 -7.32 2.85 -14.40
CA ASN A 119 -8.68 3.29 -14.72
C ASN A 119 -8.76 3.91 -16.12
N ALA A 120 -7.81 4.79 -16.48
CA ALA A 120 -7.74 5.38 -17.82
C ALA A 120 -7.56 4.31 -18.90
N SER A 121 -6.74 3.30 -18.65
CA SER A 121 -6.51 2.18 -19.58
C SER A 121 -7.78 1.35 -19.79
N ILE A 122 -8.50 1.01 -18.71
CA ILE A 122 -9.78 0.30 -18.78
C ILE A 122 -10.80 1.11 -19.59
N LEU A 123 -10.94 2.40 -19.31
CA LEU A 123 -11.86 3.28 -20.02
C LEU A 123 -11.50 3.40 -21.51
N GLN A 124 -10.21 3.48 -21.83
CA GLN A 124 -9.73 3.55 -23.21
C GLN A 124 -10.08 2.27 -24.00
N ILE A 125 -9.89 1.10 -23.40
CA ILE A 125 -10.26 -0.19 -24.02
C ILE A 125 -11.77 -0.23 -24.25
N LEU A 126 -12.57 0.12 -23.24
CA LEU A 126 -14.03 0.15 -23.35
C LEU A 126 -14.54 1.21 -24.35
N ALA A 127 -13.78 2.27 -24.63
CA ALA A 127 -14.15 3.27 -25.63
C ALA A 127 -13.92 2.76 -27.06
N GLN A 128 -12.93 1.88 -27.26
CA GLN A 128 -12.62 1.27 -28.56
C GLN A 128 -13.51 0.06 -28.87
N GLU A 129 -14.19 -0.49 -27.86
CA GLU A 129 -15.06 -1.64 -28.01
C GLU A 129 -16.39 -1.27 -28.70
N PRO A 130 -16.67 -1.79 -29.91
CA PRO A 130 -17.91 -1.50 -30.62
C PRO A 130 -19.13 -2.18 -29.99
N ASP A 131 -18.97 -3.35 -29.38
CA ASP A 131 -20.07 -4.07 -28.73
C ASP A 131 -20.38 -3.48 -27.34
N ARG A 132 -21.53 -2.83 -27.22
CA ARG A 132 -21.99 -2.18 -25.98
C ARG A 132 -22.72 -3.12 -25.04
N SER A 133 -22.96 -4.35 -25.44
CA SER A 133 -23.63 -5.37 -24.61
C SER A 133 -22.65 -6.16 -23.73
N LEU A 134 -21.34 -5.95 -23.88
CA LEU A 134 -20.32 -6.67 -23.15
C LEU A 134 -20.30 -6.32 -21.66
N ASN A 135 -20.21 -7.37 -20.86
CA ASN A 135 -20.04 -7.28 -19.41
C ASN A 135 -18.57 -6.98 -19.09
N LEU A 136 -18.33 -6.21 -18.03
CA LEU A 136 -17.00 -5.91 -17.52
C LEU A 136 -16.69 -6.82 -16.32
N HIS A 137 -15.62 -7.60 -16.39
CA HIS A 137 -15.08 -8.34 -15.24
C HIS A 137 -13.68 -7.85 -14.91
N ILE A 138 -13.51 -7.32 -13.69
CA ILE A 138 -12.26 -6.85 -13.14
C ILE A 138 -11.78 -7.84 -12.08
N LEU A 139 -10.54 -8.31 -12.22
CA LEU A 139 -9.83 -9.07 -11.20
C LEU A 139 -8.83 -8.14 -10.50
N ASP A 140 -9.12 -7.78 -9.26
CA ASP A 140 -8.28 -6.92 -8.41
C ASP A 140 -7.34 -7.79 -7.57
N ILE A 141 -6.06 -7.78 -7.93
CA ILE A 141 -4.95 -8.39 -7.17
C ILE A 141 -4.08 -7.26 -6.58
N GLY A 142 -4.71 -6.16 -6.18
CA GLY A 142 -4.05 -4.97 -5.67
C GLY A 142 -4.00 -4.92 -4.14
N VAL A 143 -3.13 -4.04 -3.64
CA VAL A 143 -3.04 -3.65 -2.23
C VAL A 143 -3.69 -2.29 -1.97
N SER A 144 -4.55 -1.83 -2.89
CA SER A 144 -5.23 -0.54 -2.80
C SER A 144 -6.43 -0.56 -1.85
N HIS A 145 -6.80 -1.74 -1.33
CA HIS A 145 -7.94 -1.92 -0.42
C HIS A 145 -9.25 -1.34 -0.99
N GLY A 146 -9.45 -1.48 -2.30
CA GLY A 146 -10.67 -1.08 -2.99
C GLY A 146 -10.82 0.42 -3.26
N MET A 147 -9.88 1.27 -2.82
CA MET A 147 -9.96 2.73 -3.02
C MET A 147 -9.92 3.15 -4.50
N GLN A 148 -9.46 2.28 -5.39
CA GLN A 148 -9.47 2.50 -6.84
C GLN A 148 -10.89 2.54 -7.42
N TRP A 149 -11.74 1.60 -7.00
CA TRP A 149 -12.94 1.25 -7.73
C TRP A 149 -14.04 2.32 -7.73
N PRO A 150 -14.30 3.09 -6.65
CA PRO A 150 -15.28 4.17 -6.67
C PRO A 150 -15.05 5.15 -7.82
N THR A 151 -13.80 5.57 -8.04
CA THR A 151 -13.46 6.52 -9.12
C THR A 151 -13.62 5.93 -10.52
N LEU A 152 -13.33 4.63 -10.71
CA LEU A 152 -13.58 3.96 -11.99
C LEU A 152 -15.08 3.83 -12.24
N LEU A 153 -15.84 3.41 -11.24
CA LEU A 153 -17.27 3.20 -11.32
C LEU A 153 -17.99 4.51 -11.67
N GLU A 154 -17.62 5.62 -11.05
CA GLU A 154 -18.10 6.95 -11.43
C GLU A 154 -17.72 7.32 -12.86
N ALA A 155 -16.49 7.05 -13.30
CA ALA A 155 -16.10 7.34 -14.68
C ALA A 155 -16.89 6.49 -15.70
N LEU A 156 -17.26 5.25 -15.36
CA LEU A 156 -18.05 4.38 -16.22
C LEU A 156 -19.48 4.89 -16.43
N THR A 157 -20.09 5.54 -15.44
CA THR A 157 -21.45 6.10 -15.60
C THR A 157 -21.48 7.27 -16.58
N HIS A 158 -20.36 8.01 -16.71
CA HIS A 158 -20.22 9.15 -17.62
C HIS A 158 -19.71 8.76 -19.02
N ARG A 159 -19.43 7.47 -19.26
CA ARG A 159 -18.94 7.00 -20.56
C ARG A 159 -20.01 7.20 -21.64
N SER A 160 -19.59 7.63 -22.83
CA SER A 160 -20.46 7.66 -24.01
C SER A 160 -20.97 6.25 -24.33
N GLY A 161 -22.29 6.08 -24.39
CA GLY A 161 -22.95 4.78 -24.54
C GLY A 161 -23.28 4.09 -23.20
N GLY A 162 -23.05 4.77 -22.07
CA GLY A 162 -23.39 4.30 -20.73
C GLY A 162 -22.39 3.31 -20.13
N PRO A 163 -22.60 2.92 -18.85
CA PRO A 163 -21.80 1.89 -18.21
C PRO A 163 -22.05 0.51 -18.85
N PRO A 164 -21.11 -0.46 -18.70
CA PRO A 164 -21.36 -1.85 -19.05
C PRO A 164 -22.63 -2.40 -18.38
N PRO A 165 -23.39 -3.32 -19.01
CA PRO A 165 -24.64 -3.85 -18.44
C PRO A 165 -24.44 -4.59 -17.11
N LEU A 166 -23.30 -5.25 -16.96
CA LEU A 166 -22.89 -5.94 -15.74
C LEU A 166 -21.43 -5.59 -15.44
N ILE A 167 -21.15 -5.25 -14.19
CA ILE A 167 -19.79 -5.08 -13.69
C ILE A 167 -19.56 -6.10 -12.59
N ARG A 168 -18.62 -7.02 -12.83
CA ARG A 168 -18.14 -7.97 -11.83
C ARG A 168 -16.77 -7.52 -11.35
N LEU A 169 -16.61 -7.35 -10.05
CA LEU A 169 -15.35 -7.05 -9.40
C LEU A 169 -14.99 -8.21 -8.48
N THR A 170 -13.87 -8.87 -8.77
CA THR A 170 -13.33 -9.95 -7.95
C THR A 170 -12.07 -9.48 -7.27
N ILE A 171 -12.08 -9.39 -5.95
CA ILE A 171 -10.97 -8.90 -5.13
C ILE A 171 -10.25 -10.10 -4.50
N VAL A 172 -8.96 -10.20 -4.76
CA VAL A 172 -8.08 -11.19 -4.14
C VAL A 172 -7.44 -10.56 -2.90
N ALA A 173 -7.89 -10.98 -1.74
CA ALA A 173 -7.42 -10.52 -0.45
C ALA A 173 -6.28 -11.39 0.07
N ALA A 174 -5.10 -10.79 0.27
CA ALA A 174 -3.98 -11.44 0.95
C ALA A 174 -4.10 -11.43 2.49
N THR A 175 -5.03 -10.64 3.04
CA THR A 175 -5.13 -10.36 4.48
C THR A 175 -6.58 -10.16 4.93
N PRO A 176 -6.92 -10.47 6.20
CA PRO A 176 -8.30 -10.48 6.71
C PRO A 176 -9.02 -9.12 6.65
N PHE A 177 -8.29 -8.01 6.49
CA PHE A 177 -8.83 -6.64 6.48
C PHE A 177 -9.48 -6.23 5.15
N SER A 178 -9.39 -7.05 4.10
CA SER A 178 -10.09 -6.83 2.82
C SER A 178 -11.47 -7.50 2.75
N VAL A 179 -11.90 -8.17 3.83
CA VAL A 179 -13.26 -8.70 3.93
C VAL A 179 -14.18 -7.55 4.34
N GLY A 180 -14.80 -6.90 3.35
CA GLY A 180 -15.99 -6.10 3.60
C GLY A 180 -17.08 -6.96 4.26
N PRO A 181 -18.06 -6.36 4.96
CA PRO A 181 -19.20 -7.11 5.47
C PRO A 181 -19.83 -7.95 4.34
N PRO A 182 -20.34 -9.15 4.63
CA PRO A 182 -20.98 -9.99 3.62
C PRO A 182 -22.04 -9.17 2.88
N ALA A 183 -22.07 -9.30 1.56
CA ALA A 183 -22.93 -8.53 0.68
C ALA A 183 -24.41 -8.70 1.09
N GLU A 184 -24.93 -7.79 1.93
CA GLU A 184 -26.36 -7.64 2.11
C GLU A 184 -26.91 -6.94 0.88
N THR A 185 -27.72 -7.69 0.13
CA THR A 185 -28.52 -7.19 -0.97
C THR A 185 -29.55 -6.22 -0.40
N THR A 186 -29.17 -4.95 -0.26
CA THR A 186 -30.09 -3.89 0.16
C THR A 186 -30.83 -3.36 -1.06
N SER A 187 -31.94 -3.99 -1.41
CA SER A 187 -32.98 -3.38 -2.24
C SER A 187 -33.83 -2.44 -1.39
N PRO A 188 -33.87 -1.11 -1.66
CA PRO A 188 -34.79 -0.21 -0.96
C PRO A 188 -36.24 -0.39 -1.46
N PRO A 189 -37.24 -0.11 -0.60
CA PRO A 189 -38.64 -0.25 -0.99
C PRO A 189 -39.08 0.91 -1.89
N GLY A 190 -39.53 0.56 -3.10
CA GLY A 190 -40.53 1.25 -3.91
C GLY A 190 -40.41 2.76 -4.11
N SER A 191 -39.82 3.18 -5.24
CA SER A 191 -40.30 4.34 -5.99
C SER A 191 -39.88 4.22 -7.46
N SER A 192 -40.86 4.43 -8.34
CA SER A 192 -40.87 4.31 -9.80
C SER A 192 -39.75 5.03 -10.57
N ASP A 193 -39.24 4.35 -11.60
CA ASP A 193 -38.63 4.86 -12.84
C ASP A 193 -37.50 5.90 -12.73
N VAL A 194 -36.39 5.49 -12.12
CA VAL A 194 -35.06 5.78 -12.66
C VAL A 194 -34.29 4.48 -12.62
N GLN A 195 -33.86 3.98 -13.77
CA GLN A 195 -33.09 2.75 -13.89
C GLN A 195 -31.78 2.92 -13.11
N ASN A 196 -31.76 2.42 -11.87
CA ASN A 196 -30.60 2.56 -10.99
C ASN A 196 -29.42 1.82 -11.64
N PRO A 197 -28.38 2.53 -12.11
CA PRO A 197 -27.26 1.92 -12.84
C PRO A 197 -26.46 0.95 -11.96
N TRP A 198 -26.69 0.97 -10.64
CA TRP A 198 -25.97 0.15 -9.66
C TRP A 198 -26.59 -1.24 -9.43
N THR A 199 -27.74 -1.55 -10.04
CA THR A 199 -28.42 -2.86 -9.86
C THR A 199 -27.65 -4.06 -10.39
N SER A 200 -26.57 -3.84 -11.16
CA SER A 200 -25.80 -4.90 -11.82
C SER A 200 -24.31 -4.90 -11.45
N ILE A 201 -23.96 -4.42 -10.25
CA ILE A 201 -22.59 -4.54 -9.71
C ILE A 201 -22.50 -5.73 -8.76
N TYR A 202 -21.57 -6.64 -9.04
CA TYR A 202 -21.29 -7.80 -8.20
C TYR A 202 -19.85 -7.73 -7.70
N ILE A 203 -19.69 -7.67 -6.38
CA ILE A 203 -18.37 -7.68 -5.73
C ILE A 203 -18.20 -9.02 -5.02
N SER A 204 -17.14 -9.75 -5.36
CA SER A 204 -16.74 -10.97 -4.66
C SER A 204 -15.33 -10.81 -4.09
N THR A 205 -15.13 -11.25 -2.84
CA THR A 205 -13.83 -11.25 -2.16
C THR A 205 -13.36 -12.69 -1.96
N TYR A 206 -12.10 -12.97 -2.29
CA TYR A 206 -11.48 -14.28 -2.07
C TYR A 206 -10.24 -14.10 -1.19
N SER A 207 -10.19 -14.83 -0.07
CA SER A 207 -8.98 -14.89 0.77
C SER A 207 -8.04 -15.97 0.24
N THR A 208 -6.76 -15.64 0.06
CA THR A 208 -5.73 -16.63 -0.31
C THR A 208 -5.43 -17.63 0.82
N THR A 209 -5.92 -17.40 2.04
CA THR A 209 -5.78 -18.36 3.16
C THR A 209 -6.53 -19.66 2.92
N ASN A 210 -7.48 -19.70 1.98
CA ASN A 210 -8.25 -20.90 1.64
C ASN A 210 -7.61 -21.77 0.54
N LEU A 211 -6.40 -21.43 0.08
CA LEU A 211 -5.70 -22.17 -1.00
C LEU A 211 -4.62 -23.13 -0.48
N CYS A 212 -4.38 -23.20 0.83
CA CYS A 212 -3.40 -24.13 1.43
C CYS A 212 -4.01 -25.36 2.11
N GLU A 213 -5.32 -25.58 1.98
CA GLU A 213 -5.99 -26.81 2.43
C GLU A 213 -6.49 -27.59 1.22
N HIS A 214 -5.57 -28.22 0.47
CA HIS A 214 -5.85 -29.43 -0.33
C HIS A 214 -4.58 -30.15 -0.77
#